data_AF-A0A960T3K2-F1
#
_entry.id   AF-A0A960T3K2-F1
#
_cell.length_a   1.000
_cell.length_b   1.000
_cell.length_c   1.000
_cell.angle_alpha   90.00
_cell.angle_beta   90.00
_cell.angle_gamma   90.00
#
_symmetry.space_group_name_H-M   'P 1'
#
loop_
_entity.id
_entity.type
_entity.pdbx_description
1 polymer ?
#
loop_
_entity_poly.entity_id
_entity_poly.type
_entity_poly.pdbx_seq_one_letter_code
_entity_poly.pdbx_strand_id
1 'polypeptide(L)'
;MLKISSQPPFTEQLTRLADADSEYEEFASSFRLGYLTTEGSNPITVNLSQTMLDDPVAGLQSLLKVDGEVLAGLEEFRSTCMPALLEQLRDKIPSGGRLFIVGAGTSGRIGLQMESKWRHSGTEHPEAVHGIIAGGDSALIRAREGFEDSLESGREVMQSLDLQPNDTVILLSASGSASFNTGAGREAATHGCAIYYFYNSESVPDRTQALFDEGIAKPLRVTIGAPAISGSSRLQPATLALMSFGALLSELLEPGSADRLITAWRQGQSMLADQLEPISRCILKGADILDDPRANFRRMSDETNQGYMRWLGTASTLFDILVDTTETAPTFSTNPPRRNTVDDAQRKRAEFQAYMAKKSSESQAWEQLLGRPVHEKDREDAQAFLITRGSDGVGAYSQPPIGPGNLVGAVLGLDDTDLASVQEALDQARAAGAQTVAMVLCEKGAIVPSLSADLVIPLQVPCRKEDPLGIVASTLTKQAANMVSNGIMARVGKLMGNRMVDVAISNNKLLDRCIRLLLELVQTKTGKELSHRDAYDLLKRVQAEKAIREARHEYTPSPLKIAAAMLLRNLPFDEALVELRHCGESIDRLQAHSTKC
;
A
#
# COMPACT_ATOMS: atom_id res chain seq x y z
N MET A 1 -47.92 16.88 15.43
CA MET A 1 -47.78 17.05 13.97
C MET A 1 -46.73 18.13 13.73
N LEU A 2 -45.46 17.73 13.64
CA LEU A 2 -44.37 18.63 13.26
C LEU A 2 -44.39 18.77 11.74
N LYS A 3 -44.47 20.01 11.25
CA LYS A 3 -44.44 20.32 9.82
C LYS A 3 -43.09 19.90 9.25
N ILE A 4 -43.11 18.88 8.40
CA ILE A 4 -42.00 18.53 7.51
C ILE A 4 -41.89 19.69 6.51
N SER A 5 -40.86 20.51 6.67
CA SER A 5 -40.47 21.49 5.67
C SER A 5 -39.93 20.72 4.46
N SER A 6 -40.64 20.77 3.35
CA SER A 6 -40.19 20.23 2.06
C SER A 6 -39.01 21.07 1.56
N GLN A 7 -37.79 20.64 1.84
CA GLN A 7 -36.61 21.15 1.15
C GLN A 7 -36.65 20.71 -0.34
N PRO A 8 -36.18 21.55 -1.28
CA PRO A 8 -36.11 21.18 -2.69
C PRO A 8 -35.14 20.00 -2.92
N PRO A 9 -35.25 19.28 -4.05
CA PRO A 9 -34.37 18.16 -4.39
C PRO A 9 -32.89 18.54 -4.29
N PHE A 10 -32.04 17.63 -3.79
CA PHE A 10 -30.63 17.87 -3.50
C PHE A 10 -29.81 18.43 -4.67
N THR A 11 -30.16 18.06 -5.90
CA THR A 11 -29.56 18.56 -7.14
C THR A 11 -29.66 20.08 -7.33
N GLU A 12 -30.59 20.75 -6.64
CA GLU A 12 -30.79 22.21 -6.73
C GLU A 12 -30.04 23.01 -5.64
N GLN A 13 -29.35 22.34 -4.69
CA GLN A 13 -28.70 22.99 -3.53
C GLN A 13 -27.16 23.13 -3.65
N LEU A 14 -26.58 22.91 -4.84
CA LEU A 14 -25.14 23.14 -5.08
C LEU A 14 -24.87 24.64 -5.29
N THR A 15 -24.79 25.44 -4.22
CA THR A 15 -24.30 26.82 -4.30
C THR A 15 -22.79 26.85 -4.52
N ARG A 16 -22.36 27.45 -5.63
CA ARG A 16 -20.95 27.57 -6.05
C ARG A 16 -20.25 28.71 -5.32
N LEU A 17 -19.04 28.45 -4.80
CA LEU A 17 -18.12 29.46 -4.26
C LEU A 17 -17.13 29.85 -5.37
N ALA A 18 -16.80 31.15 -5.50
CA ALA A 18 -15.92 31.64 -6.57
C ALA A 18 -14.48 31.09 -6.49
N ASP A 19 -13.96 30.86 -5.27
CA ASP A 19 -12.62 30.26 -5.09
C ASP A 19 -12.57 28.78 -5.52
N ALA A 20 -13.72 28.07 -5.44
CA ALA A 20 -13.83 26.67 -5.81
C ALA A 20 -13.73 26.42 -7.33
N ASP A 21 -13.99 27.43 -8.16
CA ASP A 21 -13.82 27.33 -9.61
C ASP A 21 -12.33 27.26 -10.00
N SER A 22 -11.48 28.08 -9.36
CA SER A 22 -10.04 28.09 -9.62
C SER A 22 -9.37 26.79 -9.18
N GLU A 23 -9.71 26.26 -8.01
CA GLU A 23 -9.19 24.98 -7.50
C GLU A 23 -9.61 23.80 -8.38
N TYR A 24 -10.86 23.80 -8.86
CA TYR A 24 -11.32 22.74 -9.76
C TYR A 24 -10.61 22.79 -11.11
N GLU A 25 -10.44 23.97 -11.70
CA GLU A 25 -9.72 24.11 -12.98
C GLU A 25 -8.26 23.67 -12.83
N GLU A 26 -7.58 24.03 -11.73
CA GLU A 26 -6.22 23.55 -11.43
C GLU A 26 -6.18 22.03 -11.28
N PHE A 27 -7.12 21.45 -10.52
CA PHE A 27 -7.25 19.99 -10.37
C PHE A 27 -7.54 19.29 -11.71
N ALA A 28 -8.51 19.77 -12.47
CA ALA A 28 -8.96 19.16 -13.72
C ALA A 28 -7.92 19.29 -14.84
N SER A 29 -7.14 20.37 -14.85
CA SER A 29 -6.02 20.54 -15.78
C SER A 29 -4.79 19.72 -15.37
N SER A 30 -4.53 19.59 -14.07
CA SER A 30 -3.36 18.87 -13.56
C SER A 30 -3.57 17.35 -13.42
N PHE A 31 -4.82 16.92 -13.24
CA PHE A 31 -5.13 15.57 -12.78
C PHE A 31 -6.50 15.08 -13.27
N ARG A 32 -6.60 14.81 -14.58
CA ARG A 32 -7.72 14.09 -15.18
C ARG A 32 -7.17 12.86 -15.90
N LEU A 33 -6.92 11.79 -15.14
CA LEU A 33 -6.12 10.64 -15.60
C LEU A 33 -6.70 9.88 -16.81
N GLY A 34 -7.89 10.23 -17.30
CA GLY A 34 -8.59 9.45 -18.32
C GLY A 34 -8.83 8.02 -17.81
N TYR A 35 -8.89 7.07 -18.74
CA TYR A 35 -8.93 5.65 -18.40
C TYR A 35 -7.50 5.10 -18.33
N LEU A 36 -6.91 5.03 -17.14
CA LEU A 36 -5.65 4.32 -16.93
C LEU A 36 -5.91 2.85 -16.67
N THR A 37 -5.10 1.98 -17.27
CA THR A 37 -5.15 0.52 -17.04
C THR A 37 -5.07 0.18 -15.55
N THR A 38 -4.24 0.91 -14.80
CA THR A 38 -4.05 0.72 -13.34
C THR A 38 -5.27 1.11 -12.49
N GLU A 39 -6.20 1.90 -13.04
CA GLU A 39 -7.47 2.28 -12.41
C GLU A 39 -8.65 1.42 -12.93
N GLY A 40 -8.41 0.56 -13.92
CA GLY A 40 -9.40 -0.37 -14.46
C GLY A 40 -9.88 -1.41 -13.44
N SER A 41 -11.03 -2.02 -13.70
CA SER A 41 -11.48 -3.21 -12.98
C SER A 41 -10.95 -4.45 -13.68
N ASN A 42 -10.32 -5.36 -12.93
CA ASN A 42 -9.89 -6.64 -13.48
C ASN A 42 -11.09 -7.62 -13.57
N PRO A 43 -11.34 -8.23 -14.73
CA PRO A 43 -12.50 -9.11 -14.93
C PRO A 43 -12.46 -10.41 -14.11
N ILE A 44 -11.26 -10.89 -13.72
CA ILE A 44 -11.10 -12.12 -12.91
C ILE A 44 -11.65 -11.92 -11.49
N THR A 45 -11.57 -10.70 -10.99
CA THR A 45 -11.84 -10.36 -9.58
C THR A 45 -13.06 -9.46 -9.42
N VAL A 46 -13.88 -9.26 -10.46
CA VAL A 46 -15.02 -8.33 -10.42
C VAL A 46 -15.96 -8.56 -9.22
N ASN A 47 -16.10 -9.82 -8.77
CA ASN A 47 -16.93 -10.21 -7.63
C ASN A 47 -16.13 -10.50 -6.34
N LEU A 48 -14.88 -10.05 -6.25
CA LEU A 48 -13.93 -10.42 -5.19
C LEU A 48 -14.50 -10.30 -3.78
N SER A 49 -15.14 -9.17 -3.44
CA SER A 49 -15.74 -8.97 -2.11
C SER A 49 -16.79 -10.02 -1.77
N GLN A 50 -17.70 -10.33 -2.68
CA GLN A 50 -18.72 -11.36 -2.48
C GLN A 50 -18.10 -12.76 -2.41
N THR A 51 -17.15 -13.07 -3.30
CA THR A 51 -16.43 -14.35 -3.26
C THR A 51 -15.68 -14.52 -1.93
N MET A 52 -15.03 -13.47 -1.41
CA MET A 52 -14.36 -13.51 -0.09
C MET A 52 -15.31 -13.72 1.08
N LEU A 53 -16.58 -13.34 0.95
CA LEU A 53 -17.60 -13.61 1.95
C LEU A 53 -18.05 -15.06 1.91
N ASP A 54 -18.34 -15.57 0.71
CA ASP A 54 -18.92 -16.90 0.48
C ASP A 54 -17.89 -18.03 0.58
N ASP A 55 -16.74 -17.85 -0.08
CA ASP A 55 -15.62 -18.79 -0.14
C ASP A 55 -14.28 -18.01 -0.19
N PRO A 56 -13.69 -17.71 0.99
CA PRO A 56 -12.42 -17.02 1.08
C PRO A 56 -11.28 -17.67 0.28
N VAL A 57 -11.27 -19.00 0.13
CA VAL A 57 -10.22 -19.69 -0.63
C VAL A 57 -10.38 -19.42 -2.12
N ALA A 58 -11.61 -19.49 -2.65
CA ALA A 58 -11.88 -19.10 -4.04
C ALA A 58 -11.55 -17.62 -4.29
N GLY A 59 -11.83 -16.75 -3.31
CA GLY A 59 -11.44 -15.34 -3.36
C GLY A 59 -9.92 -15.18 -3.48
N LEU A 60 -9.16 -15.89 -2.63
CA LEU A 60 -7.70 -15.91 -2.68
C LEU A 60 -7.14 -16.48 -3.98
N GLN A 61 -7.75 -17.54 -4.51
CA GLN A 61 -7.38 -18.11 -5.81
C GLN A 61 -7.53 -17.08 -6.94
N SER A 62 -8.57 -16.23 -6.89
CA SER A 62 -8.75 -15.16 -7.87
C SER A 62 -7.65 -14.09 -7.78
N LEU A 63 -7.20 -13.72 -6.58
CA LEU A 63 -6.06 -12.80 -6.39
C LEU A 63 -4.76 -13.41 -6.94
N LEU A 64 -4.49 -14.67 -6.59
CA LEU A 64 -3.29 -15.38 -7.03
C LEU A 64 -3.25 -15.55 -8.56
N LYS A 65 -4.42 -15.75 -9.18
CA LYS A 65 -4.52 -15.84 -10.64
C LYS A 65 -4.08 -14.54 -11.32
N VAL A 66 -4.48 -13.38 -10.79
CA VAL A 66 -4.06 -12.07 -11.31
C VAL A 66 -2.57 -11.82 -11.01
N ASP A 67 -2.05 -12.27 -9.87
CA ASP A 67 -0.61 -12.22 -9.59
C ASP A 67 0.22 -13.03 -10.61
N GLY A 68 -0.32 -14.15 -11.10
CA GLY A 68 0.31 -14.92 -12.16
C GLY A 68 0.47 -14.16 -13.48
N GLU A 69 -0.35 -13.14 -13.76
CA GLU A 69 -0.25 -12.30 -14.96
C GLU A 69 1.01 -11.43 -14.95
N VAL A 70 1.59 -11.17 -13.77
CA VAL A 70 2.85 -10.42 -13.64
C VAL A 70 4.01 -11.11 -14.37
N LEU A 71 3.93 -12.44 -14.57
CA LEU A 71 5.02 -13.22 -15.15
C LEU A 71 5.35 -12.80 -16.57
N ALA A 72 4.32 -12.56 -17.38
CA ALA A 72 4.50 -12.08 -18.74
C ALA A 72 5.20 -10.70 -18.75
N GLY A 73 4.81 -9.80 -17.84
CA GLY A 73 5.47 -8.51 -17.70
C GLY A 73 6.93 -8.63 -17.25
N LEU A 74 7.24 -9.54 -16.34
CA LEU A 74 8.62 -9.76 -15.91
C LEU A 74 9.50 -10.31 -17.05
N GLU A 75 8.96 -11.21 -17.88
CA GLU A 75 9.64 -11.71 -19.07
C GLU A 75 9.85 -10.61 -20.13
N GLU A 76 8.86 -9.73 -20.31
CA GLU A 76 8.98 -8.53 -21.15
C GLU A 76 10.09 -7.62 -20.62
N PHE A 77 10.10 -7.31 -19.32
CA PHE A 77 11.15 -6.50 -18.70
C PHE A 77 12.54 -7.10 -18.92
N ARG A 78 12.69 -8.40 -18.64
CA ARG A 78 13.96 -9.13 -18.81
C ARG A 78 14.50 -9.03 -20.23
N SER A 79 13.62 -9.17 -21.23
CA SER A 79 14.03 -9.24 -22.64
C SER A 79 14.21 -7.87 -23.29
N THR A 80 13.42 -6.86 -22.90
CA THR A 80 13.36 -5.57 -23.60
C THR A 80 13.99 -4.41 -22.84
N CYS A 81 13.91 -4.41 -21.51
CA CYS A 81 14.31 -3.28 -20.67
C CYS A 81 15.65 -3.53 -19.98
N MET A 82 15.82 -4.73 -19.42
CA MET A 82 16.97 -5.10 -18.58
C MET A 82 18.33 -5.06 -19.29
N PRO A 83 18.48 -5.47 -20.58
CA PRO A 83 19.81 -5.53 -21.22
C PRO A 83 20.54 -4.17 -21.26
N ALA A 84 19.83 -3.09 -21.62
CA ALA A 84 20.40 -1.75 -21.69
C ALA A 84 20.75 -1.19 -20.30
N LEU A 85 19.97 -1.54 -19.27
CA LEU A 85 20.27 -1.17 -17.89
C LEU A 85 21.51 -1.90 -17.38
N LEU A 86 21.61 -3.21 -17.66
CA LEU A 86 22.77 -4.03 -17.26
C LEU A 86 24.05 -3.55 -17.92
N GLU A 87 24.02 -3.26 -19.22
CA GLU A 87 25.18 -2.72 -19.95
C GLU A 87 25.70 -1.45 -19.27
N GLN A 88 24.83 -0.51 -18.93
CA GLN A 88 25.24 0.71 -18.26
C GLN A 88 25.73 0.48 -16.83
N LEU A 89 25.01 -0.31 -16.04
CA LEU A 89 25.30 -0.46 -14.61
C LEU A 89 26.53 -1.32 -14.34
N ARG A 90 26.83 -2.31 -15.19
CA ARG A 90 28.03 -3.15 -15.07
C ARG A 90 29.33 -2.36 -15.18
N ASP A 91 29.34 -1.29 -15.99
CA ASP A 91 30.51 -0.43 -16.15
C ASP A 91 30.54 0.71 -15.11
N LYS A 92 29.37 1.24 -14.77
CA LYS A 92 29.25 2.41 -13.88
C LYS A 92 29.48 2.07 -12.41
N ILE A 93 28.94 0.97 -11.90
CA ILE A 93 29.04 0.64 -10.47
C ILE A 93 30.50 0.47 -10.02
N PRO A 94 31.35 -0.30 -10.72
CA PRO A 94 32.77 -0.43 -10.35
C PRO A 94 33.56 0.87 -10.44
N SER A 95 33.12 1.82 -11.27
CA SER A 95 33.73 3.15 -11.41
C SER A 95 33.12 4.20 -10.47
N GLY A 96 32.32 3.78 -9.48
CA GLY A 96 31.75 4.66 -8.45
C GLY A 96 30.44 5.34 -8.84
N GLY A 97 29.83 4.96 -9.97
CA GLY A 97 28.49 5.40 -10.34
C GLY A 97 27.41 4.76 -9.47
N ARG A 98 26.38 5.55 -9.11
CA ARG A 98 25.29 5.11 -8.25
C ARG A 98 23.99 4.92 -9.04
N LEU A 99 23.16 4.00 -8.58
CA LEU A 99 21.80 3.77 -9.05
C LEU A 99 20.79 4.33 -8.04
N PHE A 100 19.99 5.31 -8.46
CA PHE A 100 18.89 5.85 -7.68
C PHE A 100 17.55 5.31 -8.17
N ILE A 101 16.78 4.65 -7.29
CA ILE A 101 15.40 4.21 -7.57
C ILE A 101 14.46 5.16 -6.83
N VAL A 102 13.77 6.01 -7.59
CA VAL A 102 13.01 7.16 -7.08
C VAL A 102 11.52 6.94 -7.24
N GLY A 103 10.73 7.12 -6.19
CA GLY A 103 9.28 6.98 -6.28
C GLY A 103 8.51 7.57 -5.11
N ALA A 104 7.18 7.46 -5.17
CA ALA A 104 6.27 7.85 -4.10
C ALA A 104 5.45 6.66 -3.62
N GLY A 105 5.01 6.69 -2.35
CA GLY A 105 4.22 5.61 -1.75
C GLY A 105 4.89 4.24 -1.92
N THR A 106 4.14 3.25 -2.36
CA THR A 106 4.66 1.88 -2.58
C THR A 106 5.87 1.86 -3.52
N SER A 107 5.89 2.68 -4.58
CA SER A 107 7.04 2.74 -5.50
C SER A 107 8.32 3.15 -4.77
N GLY A 108 8.26 4.18 -3.93
CA GLY A 108 9.42 4.61 -3.13
C GLY A 108 9.84 3.56 -2.10
N ARG A 109 8.88 2.83 -1.51
CA ARG A 109 9.19 1.73 -0.57
C ARG A 109 9.90 0.58 -1.25
N ILE A 110 9.53 0.24 -2.49
CA ILE A 110 10.29 -0.74 -3.30
C ILE A 110 11.72 -0.25 -3.53
N GLY A 111 11.91 1.03 -3.84
CA GLY A 111 13.25 1.62 -3.96
C GLY A 111 14.10 1.42 -2.70
N LEU A 112 13.55 1.76 -1.54
CA LEU A 112 14.21 1.55 -0.23
C LEU A 112 14.46 0.06 0.06
N GLN A 113 13.53 -0.82 -0.32
CA GLN A 113 13.69 -2.27 -0.17
C GLN A 113 14.83 -2.81 -1.04
N MET A 114 14.97 -2.31 -2.27
CA MET A 114 16.07 -2.67 -3.17
C MET A 114 17.41 -2.17 -2.65
N GLU A 115 17.47 -0.95 -2.13
CA GLU A 115 18.66 -0.44 -1.43
C GLU A 115 19.03 -1.32 -0.24
N SER A 116 18.07 -1.63 0.65
CA SER A 116 18.32 -2.47 1.82
C SER A 116 18.84 -3.85 1.42
N LYS A 117 18.20 -4.51 0.44
CA LYS A 117 18.65 -5.83 -0.04
C LYS A 117 20.05 -5.78 -0.67
N TRP A 118 20.35 -4.74 -1.46
CA TRP A 118 21.67 -4.55 -2.06
C TRP A 118 22.75 -4.38 -1.00
N ARG A 119 22.53 -3.53 0.00
CA ARG A 119 23.46 -3.29 1.12
C ARG A 119 23.75 -4.55 1.91
N HIS A 120 22.74 -5.39 2.14
CA HIS A 120 22.87 -6.65 2.88
C HIS A 120 23.33 -7.84 2.02
N SER A 121 23.59 -7.65 0.72
CA SER A 121 23.98 -8.73 -0.19
C SER A 121 25.42 -9.23 -0.01
N GLY A 122 26.28 -8.45 0.68
CA GLY A 122 27.71 -8.73 0.78
C GLY A 122 28.52 -8.32 -0.46
N THR A 123 27.94 -7.55 -1.36
CA THR A 123 28.63 -6.91 -2.51
C THR A 123 29.81 -6.03 -2.10
N GLU A 124 30.80 -5.88 -2.98
CA GLU A 124 31.95 -4.98 -2.80
C GLU A 124 31.56 -3.49 -2.91
N HIS A 125 30.37 -3.19 -3.43
CA HIS A 125 29.87 -1.82 -3.63
C HIS A 125 28.53 -1.58 -2.89
N PRO A 126 28.49 -1.66 -1.55
CA PRO A 126 27.24 -1.61 -0.78
C PRO A 126 26.49 -0.27 -0.93
N GLU A 127 27.21 0.81 -1.22
CA GLU A 127 26.65 2.16 -1.43
C GLU A 127 26.20 2.43 -2.88
N ALA A 128 26.20 1.43 -3.78
CA ALA A 128 25.91 1.67 -5.19
C ALA A 128 24.41 1.84 -5.51
N VAL A 129 23.50 1.42 -4.62
CA VAL A 129 22.04 1.48 -4.86
C VAL A 129 21.38 2.30 -3.76
N HIS A 130 20.57 3.27 -4.16
CA HIS A 130 19.85 4.18 -3.27
C HIS A 130 18.35 4.19 -3.57
N GLY A 131 17.53 4.02 -2.54
CA GLY A 131 16.09 4.19 -2.62
C GLY A 131 15.70 5.61 -2.23
N ILE A 132 14.95 6.31 -3.08
CA ILE A 132 14.45 7.64 -2.80
C ILE A 132 12.92 7.60 -2.76
N ILE A 133 12.35 7.96 -1.61
CA ILE A 133 10.91 8.02 -1.40
C ILE A 133 10.44 9.46 -1.16
N ALA A 134 9.34 9.84 -1.81
CA ALA A 134 8.65 11.09 -1.51
C ALA A 134 8.25 11.14 -0.03
N GLY A 135 8.72 12.17 0.69
CA GLY A 135 8.50 12.33 2.14
C GLY A 135 9.59 11.75 3.05
N GLY A 136 10.70 11.25 2.49
CA GLY A 136 11.88 10.82 3.25
C GLY A 136 11.75 9.43 3.89
N ASP A 137 12.79 8.96 4.58
CA ASP A 137 12.86 7.58 5.11
C ASP A 137 11.65 7.24 6.02
N SER A 138 11.12 8.22 6.76
CA SER A 138 9.91 8.05 7.60
C SER A 138 8.66 7.63 6.81
N ALA A 139 8.62 7.92 5.49
CA ALA A 139 7.54 7.52 4.61
C ALA A 139 7.46 5.99 4.43
N LEU A 140 8.52 5.25 4.79
CA LEU A 140 8.49 3.79 4.83
C LEU A 140 7.35 3.29 5.71
N ILE A 141 7.18 3.88 6.88
CA ILE A 141 6.24 3.39 7.88
C ILE A 141 4.95 4.21 7.97
N ARG A 142 4.93 5.44 7.45
CA ARG A 142 3.71 6.26 7.36
C ARG A 142 3.54 6.86 5.97
N ALA A 143 2.34 6.76 5.39
CA ALA A 143 2.01 7.50 4.18
C ALA A 143 2.10 9.03 4.43
N ARG A 144 2.86 9.73 3.56
CA ARG A 144 3.05 11.19 3.60
C ARG A 144 2.19 11.83 2.51
N GLU A 145 1.11 12.47 2.91
CA GLU A 145 0.15 13.10 1.99
C GLU A 145 0.76 14.33 1.31
N GLY A 146 0.33 14.63 0.07
CA GLY A 146 0.77 15.80 -0.71
C GLY A 146 2.16 15.72 -1.35
N PHE A 147 3.09 14.93 -0.82
CA PHE A 147 4.45 14.83 -1.38
C PHE A 147 4.48 14.20 -2.79
N GLU A 148 3.61 13.21 -3.07
CA GLU A 148 3.49 12.56 -4.39
C GLU A 148 3.07 13.56 -5.49
N ASP A 149 2.27 14.55 -5.12
CA ASP A 149 1.67 15.53 -6.04
C ASP A 149 2.56 16.76 -6.26
N SER A 150 3.71 16.85 -5.58
CA SER A 150 4.59 18.01 -5.60
C SER A 150 5.78 17.84 -6.56
N LEU A 151 5.81 18.62 -7.65
CA LEU A 151 6.98 18.74 -8.53
C LEU A 151 8.20 19.26 -7.77
N GLU A 152 7.98 20.30 -6.95
CA GLU A 152 9.05 20.99 -6.23
C GLU A 152 9.74 20.06 -5.23
N SER A 153 8.97 19.26 -4.48
CA SER A 153 9.53 18.30 -3.53
C SER A 153 10.39 17.24 -4.22
N GLY A 154 10.04 16.84 -5.45
CA GLY A 154 10.88 15.97 -6.27
C GLY A 154 12.21 16.63 -6.62
N ARG A 155 12.18 17.90 -7.02
CA ARG A 155 13.36 18.70 -7.34
C ARG A 155 14.29 18.87 -6.13
N GLU A 156 13.74 19.32 -5.01
CA GLU A 156 14.49 19.58 -3.77
C GLU A 156 15.20 18.33 -3.25
N VAL A 157 14.53 17.16 -3.32
CA VAL A 157 15.14 15.90 -2.90
C VAL A 157 16.34 15.57 -3.78
N MET A 158 16.22 15.66 -5.10
CA MET A 158 17.32 15.33 -6.01
C MET A 158 18.50 16.32 -5.88
N GLN A 159 18.23 17.60 -5.65
CA GLN A 159 19.28 18.60 -5.36
C GLN A 159 20.12 18.26 -4.12
N SER A 160 19.54 17.53 -3.17
CA SER A 160 20.23 17.12 -1.94
C SER A 160 21.15 15.89 -2.08
N LEU A 161 21.18 15.22 -3.25
CA LEU A 161 21.85 13.92 -3.41
C LEU A 161 23.29 13.97 -3.99
N ASP A 162 23.84 15.17 -4.18
CA ASP A 162 25.16 15.39 -4.81
C ASP A 162 25.32 14.55 -6.08
N LEU A 163 24.34 14.65 -6.98
CA LEU A 163 24.26 13.84 -8.20
C LEU A 163 25.47 14.08 -9.09
N GLN A 164 25.97 12.99 -9.67
CA GLN A 164 27.10 12.99 -10.59
C GLN A 164 26.63 12.53 -11.98
N PRO A 165 27.28 12.98 -13.07
CA PRO A 165 26.95 12.52 -14.42
C PRO A 165 27.07 10.99 -14.61
N ASN A 166 27.90 10.34 -13.79
CA ASN A 166 28.04 8.88 -13.84
C ASN A 166 26.85 8.14 -13.22
N ASP A 167 25.99 8.82 -12.47
CA ASP A 167 24.83 8.19 -11.84
C ASP A 167 23.74 7.82 -12.86
N THR A 168 22.90 6.86 -12.45
CA THR A 168 21.73 6.41 -13.18
C THR A 168 20.50 6.56 -12.28
N VAL A 169 19.44 7.15 -12.80
CA VAL A 169 18.18 7.40 -12.08
C VAL A 169 17.06 6.60 -12.74
N ILE A 170 16.36 5.79 -11.96
CA ILE A 170 15.13 5.11 -12.36
C ILE A 170 13.96 5.71 -11.60
N LEU A 171 13.11 6.43 -12.31
CA LEU A 171 11.84 6.97 -11.81
C LEU A 171 10.80 5.85 -11.85
N LEU A 172 10.31 5.40 -10.69
CA LEU A 172 9.35 4.31 -10.55
C LEU A 172 7.95 4.84 -10.24
N SER A 173 6.97 4.58 -11.11
CA SER A 173 5.55 4.88 -10.85
C SER A 173 4.65 3.87 -11.56
N ALA A 174 3.71 3.24 -10.86
CA ALA A 174 2.80 2.27 -11.47
C ALA A 174 2.02 2.87 -12.67
N SER A 175 1.46 4.07 -12.51
CA SER A 175 0.64 4.76 -13.51
C SER A 175 1.40 5.82 -14.31
N GLY A 176 2.65 6.12 -13.95
CA GLY A 176 3.37 7.28 -14.49
C GLY A 176 2.83 8.63 -14.01
N SER A 177 1.94 8.67 -13.00
CA SER A 177 1.22 9.87 -12.59
C SER A 177 1.85 10.64 -11.43
N ALA A 178 2.95 10.18 -10.83
CA ALA A 178 3.54 10.89 -9.69
C ALA A 178 4.25 12.17 -10.16
N SER A 179 3.72 13.35 -9.77
CA SER A 179 4.35 14.65 -10.08
C SER A 179 5.74 14.76 -9.47
N PHE A 180 5.94 14.18 -8.27
CA PHE A 180 7.26 14.05 -7.64
C PHE A 180 8.32 13.47 -8.59
N ASN A 181 8.00 12.42 -9.34
CA ASN A 181 8.93 11.81 -10.29
C ASN A 181 9.27 12.74 -11.45
N THR A 182 8.31 13.54 -11.93
CA THR A 182 8.56 14.52 -12.99
C THR A 182 9.54 15.59 -12.55
N GLY A 183 9.38 16.11 -11.32
CA GLY A 183 10.32 17.06 -10.73
C GLY A 183 11.71 16.46 -10.53
N ALA A 184 11.77 15.24 -9.98
CA ALA A 184 13.02 14.51 -9.77
C ALA A 184 13.76 14.23 -11.08
N GLY A 185 13.04 13.82 -12.14
CA GLY A 185 13.62 13.57 -13.46
C GLY A 185 14.21 14.82 -14.10
N ARG A 186 13.48 15.95 -14.04
CA ARG A 186 13.97 17.22 -14.58
C ARG A 186 15.21 17.71 -13.83
N GLU A 187 15.24 17.56 -12.51
CA GLU A 187 16.43 17.91 -11.74
C GLU A 187 17.61 17.00 -12.08
N ALA A 188 17.44 15.68 -12.08
CA ALA A 188 18.52 14.75 -12.43
C ALA A 188 19.13 15.03 -13.81
N ALA A 189 18.34 15.57 -14.75
CA ALA A 189 18.80 15.91 -16.08
C ALA A 189 19.78 17.10 -16.07
N THR A 190 19.65 18.04 -15.12
CA THR A 190 20.57 19.17 -14.98
C THR A 190 21.97 18.73 -14.55
N HIS A 191 22.08 17.56 -13.89
CA HIS A 191 23.33 16.93 -13.45
C HIS A 191 23.90 15.94 -14.48
N GLY A 192 23.25 15.77 -15.64
CA GLY A 192 23.73 14.90 -16.71
C GLY A 192 23.59 13.40 -16.43
N CYS A 193 22.73 13.00 -15.48
CA CYS A 193 22.49 11.59 -15.17
C CYS A 193 21.75 10.87 -16.31
N ALA A 194 21.98 9.56 -16.43
CA ALA A 194 21.14 8.72 -17.28
C ALA A 194 19.79 8.48 -16.58
N ILE A 195 18.67 8.82 -17.22
CA ILE A 195 17.34 8.73 -16.59
C ILE A 195 16.45 7.75 -17.34
N TYR A 196 15.83 6.86 -16.58
CA TYR A 196 14.84 5.90 -17.02
C TYR A 196 13.53 6.08 -16.25
N TYR A 197 12.40 5.79 -16.87
CA TYR A 197 11.09 5.87 -16.23
C TYR A 197 10.37 4.53 -16.34
N PHE A 198 10.24 3.81 -15.23
CA PHE A 198 9.49 2.55 -15.15
C PHE A 198 8.03 2.80 -14.84
N TYR A 199 7.15 2.27 -15.70
CA TYR A 199 5.70 2.36 -15.52
C TYR A 199 4.94 1.20 -16.15
N ASN A 200 3.74 0.95 -15.60
CA ASN A 200 2.86 -0.14 -15.95
C ASN A 200 1.49 0.40 -16.36
N SER A 201 1.47 1.14 -17.46
CA SER A 201 0.26 1.73 -18.02
C SER A 201 0.42 1.91 -19.53
N GLU A 202 -0.68 1.76 -20.27
CA GLU A 202 -0.67 1.94 -21.73
C GLU A 202 -0.32 3.38 -22.13
N SER A 203 -0.78 4.34 -21.32
CA SER A 203 -0.51 5.77 -21.44
C SER A 203 -0.02 6.36 -20.12
N VAL A 204 0.58 7.54 -20.20
CA VAL A 204 1.00 8.35 -19.06
C VAL A 204 0.41 9.76 -19.18
N PRO A 205 0.31 10.53 -18.09
CA PRO A 205 -0.11 11.93 -18.17
C PRO A 205 0.86 12.79 -18.98
N ASP A 206 0.36 13.90 -19.55
CA ASP A 206 1.12 14.81 -20.42
C ASP A 206 2.44 15.28 -19.81
N ARG A 207 2.47 15.56 -18.49
CA ARG A 207 3.70 15.96 -17.79
C ARG A 207 4.81 14.91 -17.85
N THR A 208 4.43 13.63 -17.87
CA THR A 208 5.36 12.49 -17.94
C THR A 208 5.70 12.20 -19.39
N GLN A 209 4.73 12.31 -20.30
CA GLN A 209 4.98 12.23 -21.74
C GLN A 209 5.99 13.29 -22.21
N ALA A 210 5.91 14.51 -21.67
CA ALA A 210 6.86 15.58 -21.95
C ALA A 210 8.32 15.21 -21.61
N LEU A 211 8.56 14.42 -20.55
CA LEU A 211 9.92 13.94 -20.24
C LEU A 211 10.48 13.02 -21.33
N PHE A 212 9.60 12.25 -21.98
CA PHE A 212 9.99 11.34 -23.05
C PHE A 212 10.23 12.12 -24.35
N ASP A 213 9.31 13.03 -24.69
CA ASP A 213 9.37 13.84 -25.91
C ASP A 213 10.58 14.79 -25.90
N GLU A 214 10.93 15.34 -24.73
CA GLU A 214 12.12 16.17 -24.53
C GLU A 214 13.43 15.36 -24.45
N GLY A 215 13.36 14.03 -24.47
CA GLY A 215 14.53 13.15 -24.34
C GLY A 215 15.18 13.15 -22.95
N ILE A 216 14.48 13.68 -21.93
CA ILE A 216 14.94 13.72 -20.53
C ILE A 216 14.99 12.31 -19.93
N ALA A 217 13.97 11.49 -20.17
CA ALA A 217 13.88 10.14 -19.60
C ALA A 217 13.58 9.10 -20.69
N LYS A 218 14.22 7.92 -20.58
CA LYS A 218 13.90 6.77 -21.44
C LYS A 218 12.76 5.94 -20.82
N PRO A 219 11.66 5.68 -21.55
CA PRO A 219 10.56 4.88 -21.03
C PRO A 219 10.97 3.40 -20.88
N LEU A 220 10.68 2.83 -19.71
CA LEU A 220 10.72 1.40 -19.41
C LEU A 220 9.28 0.93 -19.16
N ARG A 221 8.51 0.82 -20.24
CA ARG A 221 7.10 0.43 -20.17
C ARG A 221 6.96 -1.08 -20.11
N VAL A 222 6.25 -1.58 -19.10
CA VAL A 222 5.90 -3.00 -18.95
C VAL A 222 4.46 -3.11 -18.49
N THR A 223 3.57 -3.68 -19.30
CA THR A 223 2.12 -3.64 -19.03
C THR A 223 1.57 -5.00 -18.60
N ILE A 224 0.90 -5.06 -17.45
CA ILE A 224 0.33 -6.31 -16.88
C ILE A 224 -1.19 -6.27 -16.64
N GLY A 225 -1.91 -5.41 -17.38
CA GLY A 225 -3.36 -5.28 -17.25
C GLY A 225 -3.81 -4.60 -15.95
N ALA A 226 -5.13 -4.61 -15.70
CA ALA A 226 -5.72 -3.98 -14.53
C ALA A 226 -5.40 -4.79 -13.24
N PRO A 227 -5.08 -4.14 -12.11
CA PRO A 227 -4.81 -4.84 -10.86
C PRO A 227 -6.05 -5.56 -10.32
N ALA A 228 -5.83 -6.59 -9.49
CA ALA A 228 -6.89 -7.39 -8.88
C ALA A 228 -7.87 -6.56 -8.04
N ILE A 229 -7.40 -5.48 -7.43
CA ILE A 229 -8.24 -4.44 -6.83
C ILE A 229 -7.94 -3.15 -7.58
N SER A 230 -8.98 -2.59 -8.18
CA SER A 230 -8.88 -1.41 -9.04
C SER A 230 -8.18 -0.25 -8.33
N GLY A 231 -7.15 0.31 -8.96
CA GLY A 231 -6.36 1.41 -8.42
C GLY A 231 -5.34 1.01 -7.34
N SER A 232 -5.25 -0.27 -6.97
CA SER A 232 -4.34 -0.74 -5.93
C SER A 232 -2.94 -0.99 -6.49
N SER A 233 -2.15 0.08 -6.63
CA SER A 233 -0.77 0.01 -7.12
C SER A 233 0.15 -0.86 -6.25
N ARG A 234 -0.21 -1.10 -4.98
CA ARG A 234 0.54 -1.95 -4.05
C ARG A 234 0.44 -3.46 -4.32
N LEU A 235 -0.47 -3.88 -5.19
CA LEU A 235 -0.65 -5.29 -5.57
C LEU A 235 0.28 -5.66 -6.73
N GLN A 236 -0.27 -6.06 -7.86
CA GLN A 236 0.47 -6.55 -9.01
C GLN A 236 1.48 -5.54 -9.58
N PRO A 237 1.19 -4.22 -9.69
CA PRO A 237 2.18 -3.26 -10.15
C PRO A 237 3.43 -3.19 -9.26
N ALA A 238 3.24 -3.26 -7.93
CA ALA A 238 4.33 -3.32 -6.98
C ALA A 238 5.09 -4.66 -7.05
N THR A 239 4.38 -5.78 -7.21
CA THR A 239 5.00 -7.10 -7.41
C THR A 239 5.86 -7.11 -8.67
N LEU A 240 5.39 -6.52 -9.77
CA LEU A 240 6.16 -6.38 -11.01
C LEU A 240 7.44 -5.56 -10.81
N ALA A 241 7.35 -4.42 -10.12
CA ALA A 241 8.50 -3.56 -9.87
C ALA A 241 9.53 -4.24 -8.94
N LEU A 242 9.07 -4.89 -7.87
CA LEU A 242 9.90 -5.67 -6.95
C LEU A 242 10.65 -6.79 -7.69
N MET A 243 9.94 -7.56 -8.51
CA MET A 243 10.53 -8.66 -9.27
C MET A 243 11.47 -8.17 -10.38
N SER A 244 11.10 -7.10 -11.10
CA SER A 244 11.92 -6.52 -12.17
C SER A 244 13.25 -5.99 -11.66
N PHE A 245 13.22 -5.16 -10.61
CA PHE A 245 14.44 -4.61 -10.03
C PHE A 245 15.21 -5.63 -9.22
N GLY A 246 14.53 -6.56 -8.55
CA GLY A 246 15.18 -7.71 -7.93
C GLY A 246 15.94 -8.57 -8.93
N ALA A 247 15.36 -8.85 -10.11
CA ALA A 247 16.04 -9.56 -11.20
C ALA A 247 17.23 -8.78 -11.75
N LEU A 248 17.08 -7.47 -11.98
CA LEU A 248 18.18 -6.60 -12.43
C LEU A 248 19.36 -6.62 -11.44
N LEU A 249 19.09 -6.40 -10.16
CA LEU A 249 20.12 -6.36 -9.12
C LEU A 249 20.75 -7.73 -8.88
N SER A 250 19.95 -8.80 -8.89
CA SER A 250 20.50 -10.16 -8.79
C SER A 250 21.46 -10.44 -9.94
N GLU A 251 21.10 -10.06 -11.17
CA GLU A 251 21.91 -10.27 -12.38
C GLU A 251 23.21 -9.43 -12.40
N LEU A 252 23.24 -8.32 -11.66
CA LEU A 252 24.45 -7.53 -11.41
C LEU A 252 25.37 -8.20 -10.38
N LEU A 253 24.81 -8.85 -9.36
CA LEU A 253 25.58 -9.58 -8.35
C LEU A 253 26.12 -10.90 -8.88
N GLU A 254 25.27 -11.65 -9.57
CA GLU A 254 25.58 -12.98 -10.07
C GLU A 254 24.93 -13.19 -11.45
N PRO A 255 25.73 -13.25 -12.53
CA PRO A 255 25.21 -13.47 -13.87
C PRO A 255 24.37 -14.76 -14.01
N GLY A 256 23.27 -14.67 -14.75
CA GLY A 256 22.30 -15.75 -14.94
C GLY A 256 21.33 -15.97 -13.77
N SER A 257 21.38 -15.15 -12.72
CA SER A 257 20.45 -15.24 -11.59
C SER A 257 19.05 -14.71 -11.93
N ALA A 258 18.90 -13.80 -12.89
CA ALA A 258 17.56 -13.33 -13.30
C ALA A 258 16.68 -14.48 -13.82
N ASP A 259 17.24 -15.39 -14.62
CA ASP A 259 16.52 -16.57 -15.13
C ASP A 259 16.12 -17.56 -14.03
N ARG A 260 17.03 -17.76 -13.07
CA ARG A 260 16.78 -18.61 -11.90
C ARG A 260 15.69 -18.01 -11.03
N LEU A 261 15.74 -16.71 -10.76
CA LEU A 261 14.74 -15.98 -10.00
C LEU A 261 13.34 -16.07 -10.64
N ILE A 262 13.22 -15.90 -11.95
CA ILE A 262 11.94 -16.05 -12.67
C ILE A 262 11.42 -17.48 -12.55
N THR A 263 12.30 -18.46 -12.69
CA THR A 263 11.95 -19.89 -12.56
C THR A 263 11.49 -20.22 -11.14
N ALA A 264 12.23 -19.75 -10.14
CA ALA A 264 11.89 -19.89 -8.73
C ALA A 264 10.52 -19.26 -8.46
N TRP A 265 10.26 -18.04 -8.92
CA TRP A 265 8.97 -17.40 -8.68
C TRP A 265 7.78 -18.16 -9.28
N ARG A 266 7.90 -18.73 -10.49
CA ARG A 266 6.87 -19.62 -11.06
C ARG A 266 6.56 -20.79 -10.13
N GLN A 267 7.59 -21.43 -9.57
CA GLN A 267 7.40 -22.50 -8.58
C GLN A 267 6.77 -21.96 -7.29
N GLY A 268 7.19 -20.79 -6.84
CA GLY A 268 6.68 -20.11 -5.66
C GLY A 268 5.19 -19.79 -5.76
N GLN A 269 4.68 -19.37 -6.92
CA GLN A 269 3.23 -19.17 -7.12
C GLN A 269 2.44 -20.46 -6.92
N SER A 270 2.95 -21.59 -7.45
CA SER A 270 2.32 -22.89 -7.22
C SER A 270 2.37 -23.29 -5.75
N MET A 271 3.47 -23.02 -5.05
CA MET A 271 3.58 -23.32 -3.61
C MET A 271 2.63 -22.46 -2.78
N LEU A 272 2.46 -21.17 -3.12
CA LEU A 272 1.52 -20.28 -2.46
C LEU A 272 0.06 -20.73 -2.66
N ALA A 273 -0.27 -21.30 -3.83
CA ALA A 273 -1.59 -21.88 -4.09
C ALA A 273 -1.95 -23.01 -3.10
N ASP A 274 -0.96 -23.82 -2.70
CA ASP A 274 -1.14 -24.89 -1.72
C ASP A 274 -1.36 -24.35 -0.28
N GLN A 275 -1.09 -23.06 -0.04
CA GLN A 275 -1.21 -22.40 1.26
C GLN A 275 -2.43 -21.48 1.39
N LEU A 276 -3.35 -21.47 0.42
CA LEU A 276 -4.51 -20.56 0.48
C LEU A 276 -5.48 -20.89 1.62
N GLU A 277 -5.64 -22.16 1.98
CA GLU A 277 -6.49 -22.57 3.11
C GLU A 277 -5.98 -22.08 4.48
N PRO A 278 -4.70 -22.25 4.86
CA PRO A 278 -4.21 -21.62 6.09
C PRO A 278 -4.28 -20.08 6.04
N ILE A 279 -4.05 -19.44 4.88
CA ILE A 279 -4.20 -17.98 4.74
C ILE A 279 -5.67 -17.55 4.94
N SER A 280 -6.62 -18.31 4.40
CA SER A 280 -8.05 -18.05 4.56
C SER A 280 -8.48 -18.07 6.04
N ARG A 281 -7.95 -19.02 6.83
CA ARG A 281 -8.18 -19.08 8.28
C ARG A 281 -7.61 -17.88 9.02
N CYS A 282 -6.46 -17.34 8.59
CA CYS A 282 -5.93 -16.08 9.13
C CYS A 282 -6.85 -14.89 8.82
N ILE A 283 -7.40 -14.84 7.60
CA ILE A 283 -8.36 -13.80 7.20
C ILE A 283 -9.62 -13.86 8.05
N LEU A 284 -10.18 -15.05 8.28
CA LEU A 284 -11.37 -15.21 9.12
C LEU A 284 -11.12 -14.71 10.55
N LYS A 285 -9.98 -15.11 11.16
CA LYS A 285 -9.57 -14.60 12.49
C LYS A 285 -9.47 -13.07 12.53
N GLY A 286 -8.83 -12.47 11.53
CA GLY A 286 -8.69 -11.00 11.46
C GLY A 286 -10.00 -10.28 11.21
N ALA A 287 -10.88 -10.84 10.37
CA ALA A 287 -12.21 -10.30 10.11
C ALA A 287 -13.09 -10.34 11.36
N ASP A 288 -13.08 -11.44 12.13
CA ASP A 288 -13.82 -11.54 13.39
C ASP A 288 -13.39 -10.46 14.39
N ILE A 289 -12.10 -10.13 14.43
CA ILE A 289 -11.55 -9.07 15.28
C ILE A 289 -12.02 -7.68 14.84
N LEU A 290 -12.03 -7.40 13.54
CA LEU A 290 -12.39 -6.07 13.03
C LEU A 290 -13.90 -5.85 12.88
N ASP A 291 -14.70 -6.92 12.76
CA ASP A 291 -16.16 -6.86 12.63
C ASP A 291 -16.88 -6.90 14.00
N ASP A 292 -16.20 -7.25 15.10
CA ASP A 292 -16.83 -7.30 16.43
C ASP A 292 -17.36 -5.91 16.84
N PRO A 293 -18.68 -5.75 17.07
CA PRO A 293 -19.27 -4.49 17.51
C PRO A 293 -18.71 -3.97 18.84
N ARG A 294 -18.18 -4.86 19.68
CA ARG A 294 -17.47 -4.54 20.94
C ARG A 294 -16.02 -4.14 20.70
N ALA A 295 -15.45 -4.49 19.55
CA ALA A 295 -14.11 -4.10 19.13
C ALA A 295 -14.10 -2.84 18.25
N ASN A 296 -15.26 -2.19 18.06
CA ASN A 296 -15.42 -1.00 17.22
C ASN A 296 -14.51 0.14 17.70
N PHE A 297 -13.37 0.23 17.01
CA PHE A 297 -12.17 1.05 17.16
C PHE A 297 -12.41 2.55 17.38
N ARG A 298 -13.57 3.08 16.99
CA ARG A 298 -13.91 4.51 17.11
C ARG A 298 -14.80 4.85 18.30
N ARG A 299 -15.17 3.88 19.16
CA ARG A 299 -16.04 4.08 20.34
C ARG A 299 -15.43 3.64 21.68
N MET A 300 -14.24 3.03 21.68
CA MET A 300 -13.69 2.34 22.85
C MET A 300 -12.63 3.15 23.59
N SER A 301 -12.80 3.30 24.90
CA SER A 301 -11.78 3.81 25.82
C SER A 301 -10.76 2.73 26.24
N ASP A 302 -11.14 1.45 26.17
CA ASP A 302 -10.30 0.29 26.50
C ASP A 302 -9.49 -0.20 25.30
N GLU A 303 -8.16 -0.07 25.38
CA GLU A 303 -7.23 -0.42 24.30
C GLU A 303 -7.02 -1.93 24.11
N THR A 304 -7.30 -2.76 25.12
CA THR A 304 -7.12 -4.23 25.04
C THR A 304 -8.18 -4.93 24.19
N ASN A 305 -9.31 -4.24 23.99
CA ASN A 305 -10.43 -4.68 23.18
C ASN A 305 -10.58 -3.85 21.89
N GLN A 306 -9.64 -2.95 21.58
CA GLN A 306 -9.61 -2.27 20.29
C GLN A 306 -9.23 -3.27 19.20
N GLY A 307 -10.09 -3.50 18.22
CA GLY A 307 -9.82 -4.42 17.10
C GLY A 307 -8.62 -3.96 16.29
N TYR A 308 -7.45 -4.60 16.46
CA TYR A 308 -6.27 -4.37 15.63
C TYR A 308 -5.49 -5.66 15.37
N MET A 309 -4.75 -5.64 14.26
CA MET A 309 -3.81 -6.66 13.87
C MET A 309 -2.38 -6.13 14.00
N ARG A 310 -1.51 -6.90 14.66
CA ARG A 310 -0.09 -6.59 14.81
C ARG A 310 0.77 -7.67 14.19
N TRP A 311 1.59 -7.29 13.22
CA TRP A 311 2.63 -8.14 12.65
C TRP A 311 3.97 -7.93 13.35
N LEU A 312 4.68 -9.03 13.57
CA LEU A 312 6.04 -9.06 14.09
C LEU A 312 6.95 -9.62 13.00
N GLY A 313 7.80 -8.76 12.43
CA GLY A 313 8.79 -9.15 11.43
C GLY A 313 10.17 -9.26 12.05
N THR A 314 11.03 -10.09 11.48
CA THR A 314 12.47 -10.04 11.74
C THR A 314 13.11 -8.96 10.87
N ALA A 315 14.42 -8.74 10.99
CA ALA A 315 15.12 -7.79 10.11
C ALA A 315 14.92 -8.13 8.61
N SER A 316 14.79 -9.42 8.27
CA SER A 316 14.66 -9.89 6.89
C SER A 316 13.23 -9.78 6.33
N THR A 317 12.19 -9.78 7.19
CA THR A 317 10.78 -9.80 6.76
C THR A 317 10.00 -8.53 7.11
N LEU A 318 10.48 -7.71 8.05
CA LEU A 318 9.77 -6.51 8.50
C LEU A 318 9.50 -5.54 7.35
N PHE A 319 10.46 -5.39 6.43
CA PHE A 319 10.29 -4.55 5.26
C PHE A 319 9.10 -5.00 4.39
N ASP A 320 9.00 -6.31 4.16
CA ASP A 320 7.95 -6.92 3.34
C ASP A 320 6.56 -6.69 3.92
N ILE A 321 6.46 -6.72 5.26
CA ILE A 321 5.24 -6.44 6.02
C ILE A 321 4.88 -4.95 5.97
N LEU A 322 5.87 -4.07 6.18
CA LEU A 322 5.65 -2.62 6.24
C LEU A 322 5.06 -2.06 4.94
N VAL A 323 5.51 -2.59 3.80
CA VAL A 323 4.94 -2.23 2.48
C VAL A 323 3.44 -2.50 2.42
N ASP A 324 2.94 -3.57 3.05
CA ASP A 324 1.50 -3.85 3.15
C ASP A 324 0.81 -2.97 4.20
N THR A 325 1.29 -3.00 5.45
CA THR A 325 0.60 -2.36 6.59
C THR A 325 0.53 -0.85 6.47
N THR A 326 1.54 -0.20 5.90
CA THR A 326 1.53 1.26 5.76
C THR A 326 0.55 1.72 4.69
N GLU A 327 0.27 0.89 3.69
CA GLU A 327 -0.64 1.22 2.59
C GLU A 327 -2.11 0.89 2.90
N THR A 328 -2.41 0.14 3.98
CA THR A 328 -3.82 -0.08 4.37
C THR A 328 -4.50 1.23 4.78
N ALA A 329 -3.75 2.20 5.32
CA ALA A 329 -4.27 3.49 5.77
C ALA A 329 -4.90 4.29 4.60
N PRO A 330 -4.15 4.65 3.55
CA PRO A 330 -4.73 5.34 2.40
C PRO A 330 -5.72 4.46 1.59
N THR A 331 -5.50 3.14 1.53
CA THR A 331 -6.32 2.20 0.72
C THR A 331 -7.72 1.98 1.31
N PHE A 332 -7.82 1.84 2.63
CA PHE A 332 -9.05 1.42 3.33
C PHE A 332 -9.55 2.41 4.39
N SER A 333 -8.98 3.62 4.41
CA SER A 333 -9.24 4.62 5.45
C SER A 333 -9.05 4.06 6.86
N THR A 334 -8.09 3.13 6.99
CA THR A 334 -7.59 2.70 8.31
C THR A 334 -6.73 3.82 8.86
N ASN A 335 -6.62 3.91 10.18
CA ASN A 335 -5.87 4.97 10.82
C ASN A 335 -4.36 4.72 10.63
N PRO A 336 -3.58 5.79 10.45
CA PRO A 336 -2.15 5.67 10.28
C PRO A 336 -1.47 5.13 11.55
N PRO A 337 -0.25 4.56 11.41
CA PRO A 337 0.53 4.08 12.55
C PRO A 337 0.78 5.16 13.62
N ARG A 338 0.84 4.73 14.89
CA ARG A 338 0.95 5.61 16.08
C ARG A 338 2.21 6.49 16.02
N ARG A 339 2.10 7.74 16.49
CA ARG A 339 3.22 8.65 16.74
C ARG A 339 3.57 8.63 18.23
N ASN A 340 4.85 8.80 18.55
CA ASN A 340 5.33 8.97 19.92
C ASN A 340 5.09 10.41 20.40
N THR A 341 3.83 10.86 20.37
CA THR A 341 3.41 12.18 20.86
C THR A 341 2.52 12.05 22.09
N VAL A 342 2.41 13.16 22.84
CA VAL A 342 1.64 13.25 24.10
C VAL A 342 0.12 13.26 23.87
N ASP A 343 -0.34 13.42 22.63
CA ASP A 343 -1.77 13.46 22.30
C ASP A 343 -2.42 12.06 22.30
N ASP A 344 -3.12 11.75 23.39
CA ASP A 344 -3.86 10.50 23.63
C ASP A 344 -4.90 10.17 22.54
N ALA A 345 -5.38 11.14 21.76
CA ALA A 345 -6.36 10.90 20.72
C ALA A 345 -5.76 10.21 19.48
N GLN A 346 -4.50 10.52 19.14
CA GLN A 346 -3.77 9.90 18.03
C GLN A 346 -3.12 8.57 18.40
N ARG A 347 -2.97 8.29 19.70
CA ARG A 347 -2.51 6.97 20.18
C ARG A 347 -3.48 5.87 19.73
N LYS A 348 -4.79 6.02 19.85
CA LYS A 348 -5.74 4.88 19.96
C LYS A 348 -6.12 4.08 18.70
N ARG A 349 -5.42 4.17 17.55
CA ARG A 349 -6.17 4.00 16.26
C ARG A 349 -5.63 3.06 15.17
N ALA A 350 -4.37 2.65 15.10
CA ALA A 350 -3.88 1.89 13.94
C ALA A 350 -4.40 0.42 13.89
N GLU A 351 -5.23 0.09 12.89
CA GLU A 351 -5.81 -1.25 12.68
C GLU A 351 -4.75 -2.27 12.20
N PHE A 352 -3.73 -1.83 11.47
CA PHE A 352 -2.61 -2.65 11.01
C PHE A 352 -1.32 -2.07 11.55
N GLN A 353 -0.57 -2.91 12.25
CA GLN A 353 0.69 -2.53 12.90
C GLN A 353 1.78 -3.50 12.48
N ALA A 354 3.02 -3.03 12.41
CA ALA A 354 4.18 -3.87 12.13
C ALA A 354 5.35 -3.42 13.01
N TYR A 355 6.00 -4.38 13.68
CA TYR A 355 7.16 -4.14 14.54
C TYR A 355 8.23 -5.20 14.35
N MET A 356 9.47 -4.81 14.61
CA MET A 356 10.60 -5.71 14.74
C MET A 356 10.39 -6.62 15.96
N ALA A 357 10.49 -7.92 15.74
CA ALA A 357 10.30 -8.93 16.77
C ALA A 357 11.39 -8.86 17.83
N LYS A 358 12.64 -8.64 17.41
CA LYS A 358 13.80 -8.44 18.28
C LYS A 358 13.71 -7.07 18.96
N LYS A 359 13.94 -7.05 20.27
CA LYS A 359 14.06 -5.81 21.03
C LYS A 359 15.39 -5.13 20.71
N SER A 360 15.33 -3.88 20.32
CA SER A 360 16.47 -3.01 20.00
C SER A 360 16.04 -1.55 20.19
N SER A 361 17.01 -0.63 20.17
CA SER A 361 16.67 0.79 20.10
C SER A 361 16.10 1.13 18.72
N GLU A 362 15.26 2.16 18.63
CA GLU A 362 14.66 2.59 17.34
C GLU A 362 15.74 2.89 16.29
N SER A 363 16.85 3.53 16.68
CA SER A 363 17.94 3.84 15.75
C SER A 363 18.62 2.56 15.22
N GLN A 364 18.85 1.56 16.08
CA GLN A 364 19.40 0.27 15.66
C GLN A 364 18.44 -0.49 14.74
N ALA A 365 17.14 -0.45 15.02
CA ALA A 365 16.15 -1.12 14.18
C ALA A 365 16.07 -0.49 12.78
N TRP A 366 16.12 0.84 12.69
CA TRP A 366 16.15 1.54 11.40
C TRP A 366 17.42 1.23 10.62
N GLU A 367 18.57 1.21 11.29
CA GLU A 367 19.86 0.88 10.66
C GLU A 367 19.88 -0.57 10.14
N GLN A 368 19.35 -1.52 10.91
CA GLN A 368 19.19 -2.91 10.46
C GLN A 368 18.21 -3.03 9.29
N LEU A 369 17.14 -2.23 9.27
CA LEU A 369 16.12 -2.28 8.23
C LEU A 369 16.61 -1.68 6.91
N LEU A 370 17.33 -0.57 6.95
CA LEU A 370 17.81 0.15 5.76
C LEU A 370 19.21 -0.29 5.31
N GLY A 371 20.01 -0.90 6.19
CA GLY A 371 21.43 -1.17 5.96
C GLY A 371 22.31 0.10 6.03
N ARG A 372 21.74 1.19 6.54
CA ARG A 372 22.37 2.49 6.77
C ARG A 372 21.58 3.30 7.81
N PRO A 373 22.16 4.34 8.42
CA PRO A 373 21.40 5.27 9.23
C PRO A 373 20.29 5.97 8.42
N VAL A 374 19.23 6.37 9.12
CA VAL A 374 18.22 7.29 8.57
C VAL A 374 18.89 8.61 8.19
N HIS A 375 18.52 9.16 7.04
CA HIS A 375 18.99 10.48 6.61
C HIS A 375 18.77 11.54 7.70
N GLU A 376 19.76 12.41 7.92
CA GLU A 376 19.73 13.36 9.04
C GLU A 376 18.46 14.23 9.07
N LYS A 377 18.02 14.71 7.89
CA LYS A 377 16.79 15.49 7.71
C LYS A 377 15.51 14.75 8.11
N ASP A 378 15.53 13.42 8.09
CA ASP A 378 14.38 12.56 8.38
C ASP A 378 14.44 11.96 9.80
N ARG A 379 15.53 12.19 10.53
CA ARG A 379 15.81 11.50 11.80
C ARG A 379 14.75 11.79 12.87
N GLU A 380 14.35 13.04 13.03
CA GLU A 380 13.32 13.43 14.00
C GLU A 380 11.98 12.74 13.69
N ASP A 381 11.56 12.79 12.43
CA ASP A 381 10.32 12.16 11.99
C ASP A 381 10.39 10.64 12.13
N ALA A 382 11.49 9.99 11.74
CA ALA A 382 11.67 8.54 11.86
C ALA A 382 11.70 8.07 13.32
N GLN A 383 12.29 8.85 14.24
CA GLN A 383 12.30 8.55 15.68
C GLN A 383 10.93 8.79 16.33
N ALA A 384 10.06 9.59 15.71
CA ALA A 384 8.70 9.81 16.18
C ALA A 384 7.77 8.62 15.92
N PHE A 385 8.17 7.64 15.09
CA PHE A 385 7.37 6.46 14.78
C PHE A 385 8.12 5.19 15.19
N LEU A 386 7.44 4.32 15.93
CA LEU A 386 8.06 3.14 16.52
C LEU A 386 8.00 1.96 15.55
N ILE A 387 9.15 1.36 15.27
CA ILE A 387 9.27 0.07 14.60
C ILE A 387 9.77 -1.04 15.52
N THR A 388 10.02 -0.76 16.80
CA THR A 388 10.47 -1.77 17.78
C THR A 388 9.42 -2.08 18.83
N ARG A 389 9.60 -3.22 19.51
CA ARG A 389 8.87 -3.58 20.73
C ARG A 389 9.40 -2.89 22.00
N GLY A 390 10.38 -1.99 21.86
CA GLY A 390 11.02 -1.22 22.93
C GLY A 390 12.08 -1.99 23.73
N SER A 391 13.25 -1.36 23.96
CA SER A 391 14.22 -1.75 24.99
C SER A 391 14.48 -0.68 26.05
N ASP A 392 14.15 0.60 25.82
CA ASP A 392 14.69 1.69 26.65
C ASP A 392 13.63 2.72 27.05
N GLY A 393 13.22 2.71 28.33
CA GLY A 393 12.71 3.84 29.13
C GLY A 393 11.42 4.59 28.71
N VAL A 394 11.07 4.62 27.44
CA VAL A 394 9.90 5.30 26.85
C VAL A 394 8.85 4.28 26.38
N GLY A 395 9.26 3.01 26.21
CA GLY A 395 8.47 1.92 25.61
C GLY A 395 7.35 1.31 26.47
N ALA A 396 7.28 1.61 27.77
CA ALA A 396 6.22 1.07 28.63
C ALA A 396 4.86 1.80 28.48
N TYR A 397 4.87 3.03 27.96
CA TYR A 397 3.67 3.87 27.78
C TYR A 397 3.22 4.00 26.31
N SER A 398 3.94 3.40 25.35
CA SER A 398 3.78 3.71 23.92
C SER A 398 3.13 2.60 23.08
N GLN A 399 3.10 1.35 23.56
CA GLN A 399 2.49 0.22 22.85
C GLN A 399 1.04 0.02 23.31
N PRO A 400 0.07 -0.21 22.39
CA PRO A 400 -1.26 -0.62 22.81
C PRO A 400 -1.14 -1.91 23.63
N PRO A 401 -1.80 -2.00 24.79
CA PRO A 401 -1.87 -3.24 25.53
C PRO A 401 -2.51 -4.30 24.63
N ILE A 402 -1.92 -5.48 24.63
CA ILE A 402 -2.43 -6.63 23.89
C ILE A 402 -3.55 -7.26 24.72
N GLY A 403 -4.63 -7.69 24.07
CA GLY A 403 -5.75 -8.32 24.73
C GLY A 403 -6.64 -9.17 23.80
N PRO A 404 -7.79 -9.63 24.30
CA PRO A 404 -8.69 -10.53 23.59
C PRO A 404 -9.25 -9.98 22.28
N GLY A 405 -9.29 -8.65 22.11
CA GLY A 405 -9.71 -8.00 20.88
C GLY A 405 -8.61 -7.85 19.83
N ASN A 406 -7.49 -8.59 19.92
CA ASN A 406 -6.35 -8.41 19.02
C ASN A 406 -5.94 -9.71 18.32
N LEU A 407 -5.35 -9.54 17.13
CA LEU A 407 -4.66 -10.59 16.39
C LEU A 407 -3.17 -10.25 16.29
N VAL A 408 -2.30 -11.08 16.87
CA VAL A 408 -0.85 -10.93 16.79
C VAL A 408 -0.27 -11.96 15.84
N GLY A 409 0.21 -11.49 14.70
CA GLY A 409 0.92 -12.27 13.70
C GLY A 409 2.43 -12.15 13.83
N ALA A 410 3.19 -13.18 13.48
CA ALA A 410 4.62 -13.11 13.27
C ALA A 410 5.00 -13.64 11.88
N VAL A 411 6.05 -13.08 11.27
CA VAL A 411 6.60 -13.56 9.99
C VAL A 411 8.09 -13.83 10.16
N LEU A 412 8.48 -15.10 10.02
CA LEU A 412 9.88 -15.54 10.11
C LEU A 412 10.39 -15.91 8.72
N GLY A 413 11.51 -15.31 8.33
CA GLY A 413 12.30 -15.62 7.14
C GLY A 413 13.11 -16.90 7.29
N LEU A 414 13.65 -17.37 6.16
CA LEU A 414 14.37 -18.66 6.03
C LEU A 414 15.58 -18.82 6.97
N ASP A 415 16.24 -17.72 7.31
CA ASP A 415 17.55 -17.69 7.96
C ASP A 415 17.54 -17.00 9.32
N ASP A 416 16.34 -16.75 9.85
CA ASP A 416 16.21 -15.88 11.01
C ASP A 416 16.72 -16.54 12.27
N THR A 417 17.65 -15.85 12.91
CA THR A 417 18.19 -16.23 14.23
C THR A 417 17.32 -15.71 15.39
N ASP A 418 16.32 -14.88 15.09
CA ASP A 418 15.46 -14.23 16.10
C ASP A 418 14.24 -15.06 16.50
N LEU A 419 14.25 -16.38 16.24
CA LEU A 419 13.17 -17.32 16.60
C LEU A 419 12.74 -17.20 18.07
N ALA A 420 13.70 -17.07 18.98
CA ALA A 420 13.43 -16.92 20.41
C ALA A 420 12.65 -15.64 20.74
N SER A 421 13.00 -14.51 20.09
CA SER A 421 12.32 -13.22 20.27
C SER A 421 10.88 -13.27 19.76
N VAL A 422 10.66 -14.00 18.66
CA VAL A 422 9.33 -14.22 18.08
C VAL A 422 8.50 -15.11 19.01
N GLN A 423 9.05 -16.23 19.47
CA GLN A 423 8.40 -17.14 20.40
C GLN A 423 7.97 -16.42 21.69
N GLU A 424 8.87 -15.63 22.29
CA GLU A 424 8.57 -14.80 23.47
C GLU A 424 7.38 -13.85 23.21
N ALA A 425 7.32 -13.24 22.02
CA ALA A 425 6.25 -12.33 21.65
C ALA A 425 4.88 -13.02 21.55
N LEU A 426 4.87 -14.19 20.90
CA LEU A 426 3.65 -14.98 20.72
C LEU A 426 3.15 -15.50 22.07
N ASP A 427 4.03 -15.93 22.96
CA ASP A 427 3.68 -16.37 24.31
C ASP A 427 3.07 -15.23 25.13
N GLN A 428 3.64 -14.02 25.06
CA GLN A 428 3.09 -12.82 25.70
C GLN A 428 1.69 -12.48 25.16
N ALA A 429 1.51 -12.53 23.84
CA ALA A 429 0.22 -12.24 23.22
C ALA A 429 -0.86 -13.26 23.65
N ARG A 430 -0.51 -14.55 23.68
CA ARG A 430 -1.40 -15.62 24.16
C ARG A 430 -1.75 -15.47 25.63
N ALA A 431 -0.77 -15.15 26.47
CA ALA A 431 -0.99 -14.91 27.89
C ALA A 431 -1.93 -13.72 28.14
N ALA A 432 -1.92 -12.73 27.24
CA ALA A 432 -2.84 -11.60 27.25
C ALA A 432 -4.23 -11.92 26.63
N GLY A 433 -4.42 -13.11 26.08
CA GLY A 433 -5.68 -13.56 25.49
C GLY A 433 -5.88 -13.20 24.01
N ALA A 434 -4.87 -12.62 23.35
CA ALA A 434 -4.94 -12.34 21.92
C ALA A 434 -4.87 -13.62 21.09
N GLN A 435 -5.49 -13.59 19.91
CA GLN A 435 -5.31 -14.64 18.92
C GLN A 435 -3.93 -14.53 18.29
N THR A 436 -3.30 -15.66 17.97
CA THR A 436 -1.94 -15.65 17.39
C THR A 436 -1.80 -16.44 16.10
N VAL A 437 -1.02 -15.88 15.16
CA VAL A 437 -0.68 -16.51 13.87
C VAL A 437 0.83 -16.41 13.64
N ALA A 438 1.43 -17.43 13.04
CA ALA A 438 2.81 -17.38 12.59
C ALA A 438 2.91 -17.80 11.13
N MET A 439 3.45 -16.93 10.27
CA MET A 439 3.89 -17.25 8.92
C MET A 439 5.37 -17.58 8.98
N VAL A 440 5.72 -18.81 8.61
CA VAL A 440 7.11 -19.28 8.66
C VAL A 440 7.54 -19.62 7.25
N LEU A 441 8.48 -18.84 6.71
CA LEU A 441 9.10 -19.15 5.44
C LEU A 441 9.94 -20.41 5.60
N CYS A 442 9.73 -21.38 4.72
CA CYS A 442 10.47 -22.63 4.74
C CYS A 442 10.65 -23.14 3.32
N GLU A 443 11.82 -23.72 3.02
CA GLU A 443 11.99 -24.44 1.76
C GLU A 443 11.03 -25.65 1.71
N LYS A 444 10.62 -26.04 0.50
CA LYS A 444 9.71 -27.19 0.33
C LYS A 444 10.27 -28.46 0.99
N GLY A 445 9.50 -29.04 1.90
CA GLY A 445 9.88 -30.26 2.64
C GLY A 445 10.76 -30.00 3.87
N ALA A 446 11.11 -28.75 4.17
CA ALA A 446 11.82 -28.40 5.39
C ALA A 446 10.91 -28.59 6.63
N ILE A 447 11.54 -28.90 7.76
CA ILE A 447 10.85 -28.99 9.04
C ILE A 447 10.55 -27.58 9.52
N VAL A 448 9.26 -27.29 9.71
CA VAL A 448 8.80 -25.99 10.22
C VAL A 448 9.01 -25.98 11.74
N PRO A 449 9.66 -24.96 12.31
CA PRO A 449 9.82 -24.85 13.75
C PRO A 449 8.46 -24.85 14.46
N SER A 450 8.39 -25.54 15.59
CA SER A 450 7.21 -25.49 16.44
C SER A 450 7.15 -24.14 17.14
N LEU A 451 6.11 -23.36 16.83
CA LEU A 451 5.82 -22.07 17.45
C LEU A 451 4.52 -22.17 18.24
N SER A 452 4.46 -21.50 19.39
CA SER A 452 3.21 -21.40 20.17
C SER A 452 2.29 -20.36 19.54
N ALA A 453 1.69 -20.70 18.40
CA ALA A 453 0.66 -19.90 17.71
C ALA A 453 -0.64 -20.69 17.57
N ASP A 454 -1.80 -20.02 17.54
CA ASP A 454 -3.09 -20.70 17.24
C ASP A 454 -3.13 -21.24 15.82
N LEU A 455 -2.39 -20.62 14.91
CA LEU A 455 -2.26 -21.02 13.51
C LEU A 455 -0.83 -20.80 13.04
N VAL A 456 -0.21 -21.86 12.50
CA VAL A 456 1.08 -21.79 11.81
C VAL A 456 0.84 -22.00 10.32
N ILE A 457 1.34 -21.05 9.51
CA ILE A 457 1.28 -21.06 8.05
C ILE A 457 2.69 -21.31 7.54
N PRO A 458 3.01 -22.52 7.03
CA PRO A 458 4.30 -22.81 6.45
C PRO A 458 4.34 -22.21 5.04
N LEU A 459 4.80 -20.96 4.94
CA LEU A 459 4.90 -20.25 3.67
C LEU A 459 6.05 -20.87 2.86
N GLN A 460 5.72 -21.89 2.07
CA GLN A 460 6.70 -22.63 1.29
C GLN A 460 7.30 -21.75 0.20
N VAL A 461 8.62 -21.72 0.14
CA VAL A 461 9.37 -20.97 -0.88
C VAL A 461 10.32 -21.90 -1.65
N PRO A 462 10.67 -21.55 -2.91
CA PRO A 462 11.70 -22.26 -3.67
C PRO A 462 13.09 -22.19 -3.03
N CYS A 463 14.04 -22.97 -3.56
CA CYS A 463 15.42 -23.05 -3.07
C CYS A 463 16.10 -21.67 -3.05
N ARG A 464 16.66 -21.28 -1.91
CA ARG A 464 17.27 -19.95 -1.73
C ARG A 464 18.46 -19.69 -2.64
N LYS A 465 19.19 -20.73 -3.06
CA LYS A 465 20.36 -20.59 -3.95
C LYS A 465 20.01 -19.97 -5.31
N GLU A 466 18.75 -20.02 -5.72
CA GLU A 466 18.28 -19.44 -6.98
C GLU A 466 18.00 -17.94 -6.87
N ASP A 467 18.04 -17.37 -5.66
CA ASP A 467 17.58 -16.01 -5.33
C ASP A 467 18.53 -15.34 -4.31
N PRO A 468 19.69 -14.80 -4.77
CA PRO A 468 20.75 -14.29 -3.89
C PRO A 468 20.31 -13.10 -3.02
N LEU A 469 19.28 -12.36 -3.45
CA LEU A 469 18.72 -11.21 -2.73
C LEU A 469 17.43 -11.53 -1.93
N GLY A 470 16.96 -12.79 -1.98
CA GLY A 470 15.71 -13.18 -1.33
C GLY A 470 14.47 -12.44 -1.88
N ILE A 471 14.46 -12.09 -3.17
CA ILE A 471 13.39 -11.38 -3.86
C ILE A 471 12.12 -12.22 -3.96
N VAL A 472 12.24 -13.52 -4.27
CA VAL A 472 11.11 -14.44 -4.36
C VAL A 472 10.50 -14.66 -2.98
N ALA A 473 11.33 -14.88 -1.97
CA ALA A 473 10.88 -14.99 -0.58
C ALA A 473 10.12 -13.72 -0.12
N SER A 474 10.68 -12.53 -0.39
CA SER A 474 10.02 -11.27 -0.07
C SER A 474 8.74 -11.04 -0.87
N THR A 475 8.72 -11.42 -2.14
CA THR A 475 7.53 -11.33 -2.99
C THR A 475 6.41 -12.22 -2.48
N LEU A 476 6.69 -13.48 -2.15
CA LEU A 476 5.70 -14.41 -1.61
C LEU A 476 5.18 -13.96 -0.24
N THR A 477 6.05 -13.42 0.60
CA THR A 477 5.68 -12.82 1.90
C THR A 477 4.75 -11.63 1.71
N LYS A 478 5.11 -10.70 0.83
CA LYS A 478 4.28 -9.55 0.45
C LYS A 478 2.92 -10.01 -0.10
N GLN A 479 2.89 -11.00 -1.00
CA GLN A 479 1.65 -11.53 -1.55
C GLN A 479 0.76 -12.13 -0.46
N ALA A 480 1.32 -12.93 0.46
CA ALA A 480 0.57 -13.48 1.59
C ALA A 480 0.04 -12.38 2.52
N ALA A 481 0.83 -11.35 2.84
CA ALA A 481 0.40 -10.20 3.62
C ALA A 481 -0.72 -9.42 2.91
N ASN A 482 -0.56 -9.15 1.60
CA ASN A 482 -1.59 -8.51 0.78
C ASN A 482 -2.88 -9.36 0.75
N MET A 483 -2.78 -10.67 0.60
CA MET A 483 -3.93 -11.58 0.65
C MET A 483 -4.68 -11.46 1.98
N VAL A 484 -3.95 -11.46 3.10
CA VAL A 484 -4.55 -11.29 4.44
C VAL A 484 -5.22 -9.93 4.58
N SER A 485 -4.51 -8.83 4.31
CA SER A 485 -5.06 -7.48 4.50
C SER A 485 -6.27 -7.22 3.60
N ASN A 486 -6.19 -7.56 2.30
CA ASN A 486 -7.30 -7.35 1.37
C ASN A 486 -8.47 -8.31 1.63
N GLY A 487 -8.20 -9.56 2.02
CA GLY A 487 -9.24 -10.53 2.36
C GLY A 487 -10.04 -10.10 3.60
N ILE A 488 -9.36 -9.63 4.65
CA ILE A 488 -10.02 -9.05 5.83
C ILE A 488 -10.88 -7.85 5.41
N MET A 489 -10.31 -6.94 4.63
CA MET A 489 -10.97 -5.71 4.19
C MET A 489 -12.18 -5.96 3.29
N ALA A 490 -12.11 -6.98 2.45
CA ALA A 490 -13.25 -7.47 1.67
C ALA A 490 -14.41 -7.88 2.60
N ARG A 491 -14.10 -8.68 3.63
CA ARG A 491 -15.12 -9.22 4.55
C ARG A 491 -15.75 -8.15 5.44
N VAL A 492 -15.01 -7.12 5.84
CA VAL A 492 -15.54 -6.01 6.66
C VAL A 492 -16.13 -4.86 5.83
N GLY A 493 -16.46 -5.11 4.56
CA GLY A 493 -17.23 -4.17 3.72
C GLY A 493 -16.46 -2.94 3.23
N LYS A 494 -15.14 -3.05 3.10
CA LYS A 494 -14.27 -1.96 2.59
C LYS A 494 -14.07 -2.02 1.07
N LEU A 495 -14.48 -3.12 0.45
CA LEU A 495 -14.52 -3.35 -0.99
C LEU A 495 -15.96 -3.53 -1.49
N MET A 496 -16.20 -3.15 -2.74
CA MET A 496 -17.43 -3.41 -3.50
C MET A 496 -17.04 -4.02 -4.84
N GLY A 497 -17.39 -5.28 -5.09
CA GLY A 497 -16.72 -6.07 -6.13
C GLY A 497 -15.21 -6.12 -5.89
N ASN A 498 -14.42 -5.57 -6.81
CA ASN A 498 -12.99 -5.27 -6.67
C ASN A 498 -12.65 -3.77 -6.63
N ARG A 499 -13.62 -2.90 -6.32
CA ARG A 499 -13.42 -1.47 -6.14
C ARG A 499 -13.20 -1.13 -4.66
N MET A 500 -12.24 -0.26 -4.38
CA MET A 500 -12.09 0.33 -3.05
C MET A 500 -13.16 1.39 -2.83
N VAL A 501 -14.02 1.20 -1.83
CA VAL A 501 -15.12 2.12 -1.53
C VAL A 501 -14.90 2.90 -0.23
N ASP A 502 -13.93 2.47 0.59
CA ASP A 502 -13.54 3.13 1.83
C ASP A 502 -12.20 3.84 1.69
N VAL A 503 -12.04 4.67 0.66
CA VAL A 503 -10.77 5.35 0.33
C VAL A 503 -10.63 6.67 1.10
N ALA A 504 -9.42 6.95 1.60
CA ALA A 504 -9.07 8.25 2.15
C ALA A 504 -8.66 9.18 0.99
N ILE A 505 -9.37 10.30 0.81
CA ILE A 505 -9.05 11.26 -0.25
C ILE A 505 -7.89 12.15 0.23
N SER A 506 -6.67 11.62 0.14
CA SER A 506 -5.43 12.26 0.64
C SER A 506 -4.52 12.84 -0.43
N ASN A 507 -4.83 12.60 -1.71
CA ASN A 507 -4.11 13.15 -2.85
C ASN A 507 -5.06 13.28 -4.07
N ASN A 508 -4.58 13.93 -5.13
CA ASN A 508 -5.38 14.20 -6.32
C ASN A 508 -5.79 12.91 -7.05
N LYS A 509 -4.94 11.88 -7.02
CA LYS A 509 -5.24 10.55 -7.59
C LYS A 509 -6.42 9.86 -6.93
N LEU A 510 -6.48 9.90 -5.60
CA LEU A 510 -7.56 9.28 -4.84
C LEU A 510 -8.86 10.08 -4.96
N LEU A 511 -8.79 11.42 -5.09
CA LEU A 511 -9.95 12.25 -5.38
C LEU A 511 -10.57 11.91 -6.75
N ASP A 512 -9.75 11.90 -7.80
CA ASP A 512 -10.16 11.53 -9.16
C ASP A 512 -10.75 10.11 -9.22
N ARG A 513 -10.17 9.16 -8.48
CA ARG A 513 -10.74 7.81 -8.31
C ARG A 513 -12.13 7.85 -7.68
N CYS A 514 -12.31 8.57 -6.57
CA CYS A 514 -13.62 8.69 -5.92
C CYS A 514 -14.66 9.32 -6.86
N ILE A 515 -14.27 10.35 -7.64
CA ILE A 515 -15.14 10.96 -8.65
C ILE A 515 -15.57 9.91 -9.68
N ARG A 516 -14.62 9.20 -10.32
CA ARG A 516 -14.94 8.15 -11.30
C ARG A 516 -15.88 7.08 -10.76
N LEU A 517 -15.64 6.63 -9.52
CA LEU A 517 -16.49 5.63 -8.88
C LEU A 517 -17.91 6.15 -8.65
N LEU A 518 -18.08 7.42 -8.26
CA LEU A 518 -19.41 8.03 -8.15
C LEU A 518 -20.11 8.13 -9.51
N LEU A 519 -19.40 8.54 -10.55
CA LEU A 519 -19.92 8.60 -11.92
C LEU A 519 -20.42 7.21 -12.37
N GLU A 520 -19.59 6.19 -12.20
CA GLU A 520 -19.92 4.79 -12.52
C GLU A 520 -21.12 4.28 -11.70
N LEU A 521 -21.13 4.52 -10.38
CA LEU A 521 -22.20 4.09 -9.48
C LEU A 521 -23.55 4.73 -9.81
N VAL A 522 -23.58 6.05 -10.04
CA VAL A 522 -24.80 6.77 -10.36
C VAL A 522 -25.35 6.30 -11.71
N GLN A 523 -24.48 6.17 -12.72
CA GLN A 523 -24.87 5.67 -14.03
C GLN A 523 -25.42 4.25 -13.95
N THR A 524 -24.71 3.34 -13.29
CA THR A 524 -25.08 1.91 -13.23
C THR A 524 -26.31 1.63 -12.37
N LYS A 525 -26.48 2.32 -11.23
CA LYS A 525 -27.59 2.06 -10.31
C LYS A 525 -28.83 2.91 -10.54
N THR A 526 -28.71 4.06 -11.20
CA THR A 526 -29.85 4.99 -11.41
C THR A 526 -30.14 5.32 -12.88
N GLY A 527 -29.20 5.04 -13.79
CA GLY A 527 -29.30 5.44 -15.20
C GLY A 527 -29.12 6.94 -15.46
N LYS A 528 -28.84 7.74 -14.42
CA LYS A 528 -28.61 9.19 -14.52
C LYS A 528 -27.14 9.48 -14.77
N GLU A 529 -26.87 10.60 -15.44
CA GLU A 529 -25.52 11.15 -15.55
C GLU A 529 -25.24 12.09 -14.37
N LEU A 530 -24.00 12.02 -13.86
CA LEU A 530 -23.44 12.96 -12.91
C LEU A 530 -22.28 13.67 -13.61
N SER A 531 -22.14 14.99 -13.46
CA SER A 531 -20.97 15.66 -14.03
C SER A 531 -19.75 15.47 -13.15
N HIS A 532 -18.55 15.45 -13.76
CA HIS A 532 -17.29 15.36 -13.02
C HIS A 532 -17.15 16.49 -11.99
N ARG A 533 -17.63 17.69 -12.32
CA ARG A 533 -17.62 18.85 -11.43
C ARG A 533 -18.56 18.66 -10.23
N ASP A 534 -19.79 18.21 -10.46
CA ASP A 534 -20.76 18.01 -9.38
C ASP A 534 -20.29 16.93 -8.39
N ALA A 535 -19.65 15.87 -8.91
CA ALA A 535 -19.02 14.84 -8.07
C ALA A 535 -17.86 15.40 -7.23
N TYR A 536 -17.00 16.25 -7.83
CA TYR A 536 -15.90 16.93 -7.13
C TYR A 536 -16.44 17.83 -6.00
N ASP A 537 -17.39 18.70 -6.31
CA ASP A 537 -17.97 19.65 -5.35
C ASP A 537 -18.65 18.90 -4.19
N LEU A 538 -19.39 17.83 -4.50
CA LEU A 538 -20.01 16.96 -3.50
C LEU A 538 -18.97 16.34 -2.55
N LEU A 539 -17.90 15.75 -3.10
CA LEU A 539 -16.87 15.12 -2.28
C LEU A 539 -16.16 16.12 -1.36
N LYS A 540 -15.83 17.32 -1.86
CA LYS A 540 -15.23 18.39 -1.05
C LYS A 540 -16.15 18.82 0.08
N ARG A 541 -17.45 19.00 -0.19
CA ARG A 541 -18.45 19.31 0.83
C ARG A 541 -18.55 18.21 1.88
N VAL A 542 -18.66 16.95 1.45
CA VAL A 542 -18.74 15.79 2.33
C VAL A 542 -17.48 15.65 3.20
N GLN A 543 -16.29 15.92 2.66
CA GLN A 543 -15.05 15.96 3.43
C GLN A 543 -15.07 17.03 4.51
N ALA A 544 -15.53 18.26 4.19
CA ALA A 544 -15.63 19.34 5.16
C ALA A 544 -16.62 19.01 6.29
N GLU A 545 -17.81 18.49 5.96
CA GLU A 545 -18.82 18.10 6.96
C GLU A 545 -18.33 16.92 7.81
N LYS A 546 -17.61 15.97 7.22
CA LYS A 546 -16.93 14.88 7.93
C LYS A 546 -15.91 15.40 8.94
N ALA A 547 -15.03 16.32 8.54
CA ALA A 547 -13.99 16.87 9.41
C ALA A 547 -14.58 17.55 10.65
N ILE A 548 -15.71 18.25 10.49
CA ILE A 548 -16.45 18.87 11.61
C ILE A 548 -16.94 17.81 12.61
N ARG A 549 -17.46 16.66 12.13
CA ARG A 549 -17.93 15.57 12.98
C ARG A 549 -16.77 14.85 13.68
N GLU A 550 -15.68 14.60 12.98
CA GLU A 550 -14.49 13.96 13.56
C GLU A 550 -13.84 14.81 14.65
N ALA A 551 -13.86 16.13 14.51
CA ALA A 551 -13.42 17.07 15.56
C ALA A 551 -14.28 16.97 16.84
N ARG A 552 -15.50 16.43 16.75
CA ARG A 552 -16.39 16.12 17.89
C ARG A 552 -16.27 14.67 18.36
N HIS A 553 -15.28 13.93 17.86
CA HIS A 553 -15.08 12.50 18.10
C HIS A 553 -16.25 11.62 17.65
N GLU A 554 -17.02 12.07 16.65
CA GLU A 554 -18.08 11.28 16.04
C GLU A 554 -17.53 10.43 14.89
N TYR A 555 -17.95 9.16 14.84
CA TYR A 555 -17.66 8.28 13.71
C TYR A 555 -18.38 8.77 12.44
N THR A 556 -17.65 8.84 11.32
CA THR A 556 -18.26 8.89 9.99
C THR A 556 -17.58 7.92 8.99
N PRO A 557 -18.35 7.29 8.08
CA PRO A 557 -17.82 6.50 6.96
C PRO A 557 -16.92 7.33 6.02
N SER A 558 -16.34 6.68 5.00
CA SER A 558 -15.57 7.38 3.96
C SER A 558 -16.42 8.45 3.24
N PRO A 559 -15.80 9.55 2.75
CA PRO A 559 -16.49 10.53 1.91
C PRO A 559 -17.20 9.90 0.71
N LEU A 560 -16.57 8.90 0.07
CA LEU A 560 -17.16 8.19 -1.06
C LEU A 560 -18.45 7.46 -0.69
N LYS A 561 -18.48 6.72 0.42
CA LYS A 561 -19.69 6.00 0.89
C LYS A 561 -20.83 6.98 1.17
N ILE A 562 -20.52 8.10 1.84
CA ILE A 562 -21.50 9.12 2.18
C ILE A 562 -22.07 9.76 0.92
N ALA A 563 -21.20 10.21 0.00
CA ALA A 563 -21.60 10.79 -1.27
C ALA A 563 -22.44 9.81 -2.12
N ALA A 564 -22.04 8.52 -2.16
CA ALA A 564 -22.81 7.49 -2.84
C ALA A 564 -24.20 7.31 -2.23
N ALA A 565 -24.33 7.28 -0.89
CA ALA A 565 -25.63 7.20 -0.24
C ALA A 565 -26.50 8.44 -0.52
N MET A 566 -25.92 9.64 -0.45
CA MET A 566 -26.62 10.89 -0.79
C MET A 566 -27.17 10.86 -2.23
N LEU A 567 -26.35 10.45 -3.20
CA LEU A 567 -26.73 10.41 -4.61
C LEU A 567 -27.72 9.29 -4.95
N LEU A 568 -27.46 8.06 -4.50
CA LEU A 568 -28.27 6.88 -4.82
C LEU A 568 -29.65 6.92 -4.15
N ARG A 569 -29.75 7.55 -2.98
CA ARG A 569 -30.98 7.64 -2.19
C ARG A 569 -31.66 9.00 -2.24
N ASN A 570 -30.98 10.00 -2.83
CA ASN A 570 -31.41 11.40 -2.79
C ASN A 570 -31.65 11.90 -1.36
N LEU A 571 -30.66 11.69 -0.49
CA LEU A 571 -30.71 12.01 0.94
C LEU A 571 -29.74 13.15 1.30
N PRO A 572 -30.08 14.00 2.29
CA PRO A 572 -29.11 14.90 2.90
C PRO A 572 -28.07 14.11 3.72
N PHE A 573 -26.97 14.78 4.07
CA PHE A 573 -25.79 14.16 4.70
C PHE A 573 -26.08 13.39 6.01
N ASP A 574 -26.89 13.95 6.91
CA ASP A 574 -27.30 13.27 8.16
C ASP A 574 -28.12 11.99 7.90
N GLU A 575 -29.08 12.06 6.96
CA GLU A 575 -29.92 10.92 6.61
C GLU A 575 -29.13 9.84 5.86
N ALA A 576 -28.18 10.24 5.02
CA ALA A 576 -27.25 9.33 4.34
C ALA A 576 -26.40 8.55 5.35
N LEU A 577 -25.95 9.17 6.44
CA LEU A 577 -25.26 8.46 7.53
C LEU A 577 -26.15 7.43 8.21
N VAL A 578 -27.41 7.79 8.47
CA VAL A 578 -28.38 6.87 9.09
C VAL A 578 -28.62 5.68 8.17
N GLU A 579 -28.84 5.91 6.88
CA GLU A 579 -29.07 4.85 5.90
C GLU A 579 -27.86 3.91 5.78
N LEU A 580 -26.65 4.47 5.68
CA LEU A 580 -25.42 3.66 5.64
C LEU A 580 -25.31 2.75 6.86
N ARG A 581 -25.63 3.23 8.06
CA ARG A 581 -25.62 2.40 9.27
C ARG A 581 -26.62 1.24 9.19
N HIS A 582 -27.83 1.47 8.67
CA HIS A 582 -28.82 0.40 8.47
C HIS A 582 -28.34 -0.65 7.46
N CYS A 583 -27.56 -0.24 6.46
CA CYS A 583 -26.98 -1.12 5.46
C CYS A 583 -25.66 -1.77 5.89
N GLY A 584 -25.19 -1.58 7.14
CA GLY A 584 -23.86 -2.05 7.57
C GLY A 584 -22.72 -1.44 6.76
N GLU A 585 -22.89 -0.19 6.32
CA GLU A 585 -21.93 0.60 5.52
C GLU A 585 -21.54 0.00 4.16
N SER A 586 -22.33 -0.96 3.67
CA SER A 586 -22.17 -1.56 2.35
C SER A 586 -22.94 -0.78 1.28
N ILE A 587 -22.22 -0.31 0.25
CA ILE A 587 -22.83 0.35 -0.92
C ILE A 587 -23.69 -0.65 -1.72
N ASP A 588 -23.37 -1.94 -1.73
CA ASP A 588 -24.15 -2.95 -2.43
C ASP A 588 -25.56 -3.10 -1.87
N ARG A 589 -25.71 -2.90 -0.55
CA ARG A 589 -27.00 -2.95 0.14
C ARG A 589 -27.81 -1.66 0.03
N LEU A 590 -27.26 -0.59 -0.52
CA LEU A 590 -28.01 0.63 -0.83
C LEU A 590 -28.93 0.37 -2.03
N GLN A 591 -30.22 0.22 -1.78
CA GLN A 591 -31.22 0.22 -2.85
C GLN A 591 -31.30 1.61 -3.48
N ALA A 592 -31.13 1.74 -4.80
CA ALA A 592 -31.37 3.02 -5.47
C ALA A 592 -32.82 3.48 -5.23
N HIS A 593 -33.04 4.78 -5.01
CA HIS A 593 -34.39 5.31 -4.87
C HIS A 593 -35.16 5.04 -6.17
N SER A 594 -36.11 4.10 -6.15
CA SER A 594 -36.96 3.88 -7.32
C SER A 594 -37.90 5.07 -7.42
N THR A 595 -37.64 5.98 -8.36
CA THR A 595 -38.73 6.77 -8.95
C THR A 595 -39.60 5.79 -9.76
N LYS A 596 -40.46 5.04 -9.06
CA LYS A 596 -41.73 4.63 -9.67
C LYS A 596 -42.51 5.93 -9.86
N CYS A 597 -42.39 6.52 -11.06
CA CYS A 597 -43.48 7.29 -11.61
C CYS A 597 -44.53 6.30 -12.12
#